data_AF-A0A7S1G7D3-F1
#
_entry.id   AF-A0A7S1G7D3-F1
#
_cell.length_a   1.000
_cell.length_b   1.000
_cell.length_c   1.000
_cell.angle_alpha   90.00
_cell.angle_beta   90.00
_cell.angle_gamma   90.00
#
_symmetry.space_group_name_H-M   'P 1'
#
loop_
_entity.id
_entity.type
_entity.pdbx_description
1 polymer ?
#
loop_
_entity_poly.entity_id
_entity_poly.type
_entity_poly.pdbx_seq_one_letter_code
_entity_poly.pdbx_strand_id
1 'polypeptide(L)'
;VQAWQAAAVGSYLQEYGGLLPPAGEWNASGRGYADFATVGDNIECIWNGRSFPLGGTSASGPIAAGLVALINDARLNAGMPPVGHLNPRLYQWAEQDFGAAFNDITEGANNDGDV
;
A
#
# COMPACT_ATOMS: atom_id res chain seq x y z
N VAL A 1 -16.82 -5.85 -3.07
CA VAL A 1 -15.55 -5.76 -2.30
C VAL A 1 -15.03 -7.15 -1.95
N GLN A 2 -13.73 -7.41 -2.06
CA GLN A 2 -13.13 -8.70 -1.65
C GLN A 2 -13.22 -8.87 -0.13
N ALA A 3 -13.51 -10.10 0.33
CA ALA A 3 -13.78 -10.38 1.75
C ALA A 3 -12.65 -9.91 2.68
N TRP A 4 -11.38 -10.03 2.27
CA TRP A 4 -10.21 -9.65 3.06
C TRP A 4 -10.04 -8.15 3.29
N GLN A 5 -10.73 -7.29 2.53
CA GLN A 5 -10.70 -5.83 2.72
C GLN A 5 -12.07 -5.23 3.05
N ALA A 6 -13.10 -6.06 3.22
CA ALA A 6 -14.47 -5.57 3.41
C ALA A 6 -14.58 -4.69 4.66
N ALA A 7 -13.93 -5.08 5.77
CA ALA A 7 -13.90 -4.29 7.00
C ALA A 7 -13.20 -2.94 6.79
N ALA A 8 -11.97 -2.95 6.27
CA ALA A 8 -11.19 -1.74 6.03
C ALA A 8 -11.89 -0.74 5.08
N VAL A 9 -12.44 -1.23 3.96
CA VAL A 9 -13.22 -0.39 3.03
C VAL A 9 -14.47 0.16 3.70
N GLY A 10 -15.19 -0.67 4.47
CA GLY A 10 -16.38 -0.24 5.22
C GLY A 10 -16.06 0.88 6.20
N SER A 11 -14.98 0.73 6.98
CA SER A 11 -14.50 1.75 7.92
C SER A 11 -14.13 3.05 7.20
N TYR A 12 -13.38 2.97 6.10
CA TYR A 12 -12.99 4.15 5.32
C TYR A 12 -14.21 4.92 4.79
N LEU A 13 -15.20 4.23 4.21
CA LEU A 13 -16.41 4.87 3.69
C LEU A 13 -17.28 5.48 4.78
N GLN A 14 -17.28 4.90 5.98
CA GLN A 14 -18.00 5.44 7.14
C GLN A 14 -17.31 6.69 7.69
N GLU A 15 -15.99 6.65 7.84
CA GLU A 15 -15.19 7.71 8.46
C GLU A 15 -15.06 8.93 7.53
N TYR A 16 -14.76 8.69 6.26
CA TYR A 16 -14.47 9.76 5.28
C TYR A 16 -15.64 10.11 4.38
N GLY A 17 -16.85 9.59 4.64
CA GLY A 17 -18.02 9.74 3.77
C GLY A 17 -18.34 11.18 3.34
N GLY A 18 -18.05 12.17 4.18
CA GLY A 18 -18.23 13.61 3.87
C GLY A 18 -17.13 14.24 3.02
N LEU A 19 -16.01 13.53 2.81
CA LEU A 19 -14.83 13.97 2.05
C LEU A 19 -14.64 13.17 0.75
N LEU A 20 -15.52 12.22 0.45
CA LEU A 20 -15.42 11.41 -0.76
C LEU A 20 -15.76 12.23 -2.03
N PRO A 21 -15.16 11.89 -3.18
CA PRO A 21 -15.56 12.45 -4.46
C PRO A 21 -17.05 12.20 -4.77
N PRO A 22 -17.65 12.93 -5.72
CA PRO A 22 -19.04 12.72 -6.12
C PRO A 22 -19.34 11.25 -6.41
N ALA A 23 -20.49 10.75 -5.92
CA ALA A 23 -20.85 9.33 -5.92
C ALA A 23 -20.95 8.66 -7.31
N GLY A 24 -20.84 9.44 -8.41
CA GLY A 24 -20.78 8.94 -9.79
C GLY A 24 -19.36 8.75 -10.35
N GLU A 25 -18.32 9.20 -9.64
CA GLU A 25 -16.93 9.16 -10.11
C GLU A 25 -16.17 7.92 -9.64
N TRP A 26 -16.75 7.14 -8.73
CA TRP A 26 -16.13 5.95 -8.16
C TRP A 26 -17.17 4.87 -7.83
N ASN A 27 -16.71 3.63 -7.65
CA ASN A 27 -17.58 2.49 -7.36
C ASN A 27 -17.40 2.00 -5.92
N ALA A 28 -18.36 2.32 -5.06
CA ALA A 28 -18.33 1.94 -3.64
C ALA A 28 -18.35 0.42 -3.39
N SER A 29 -18.85 -0.37 -4.35
CA SER A 29 -18.84 -1.83 -4.26
C SER A 29 -17.55 -2.46 -4.82
N GLY A 30 -16.65 -1.65 -5.36
CA GLY A 30 -15.40 -2.06 -6.02
C GLY A 30 -14.32 -2.57 -5.07
N ARG A 31 -13.13 -2.79 -5.64
CA ARG A 31 -11.88 -3.11 -4.91
C ARG A 31 -11.22 -1.78 -4.57
N GLY A 32 -11.09 -1.42 -3.29
CA GLY A 32 -10.33 -0.23 -2.88
C GLY A 32 -8.83 -0.49 -2.99
N TYR A 33 -8.02 0.46 -3.48
CA TYR A 33 -6.57 0.32 -3.67
C TYR A 33 -5.88 1.67 -3.43
N ALA A 34 -4.57 1.72 -3.14
CA ALA A 34 -3.61 0.63 -2.96
C ALA A 34 -3.82 -0.19 -1.67
N ASP A 35 -3.16 -1.35 -1.52
CA ASP A 35 -3.19 -2.15 -0.27
C ASP A 35 -2.17 -1.67 0.78
N PHE A 36 -1.04 -1.12 0.33
CA PHE A 36 -0.03 -0.46 1.15
C PHE A 36 0.82 0.46 0.27
N ALA A 37 1.54 1.39 0.89
CA ALA A 37 2.41 2.35 0.23
C ALA A 37 3.86 2.21 0.72
N THR A 38 4.80 2.58 -0.15
CA THR A 38 6.22 2.73 0.18
C THR A 38 6.70 4.06 -0.41
N VAL A 39 7.94 4.45 -0.11
CA VAL A 39 8.53 5.68 -0.67
C VAL A 39 8.36 5.68 -2.19
N GLY A 40 7.82 6.78 -2.71
CA GLY A 40 7.50 6.94 -4.12
C GLY A 40 8.01 8.26 -4.67
N ASP A 41 8.88 8.98 -3.96
CA ASP A 41 9.44 10.23 -4.44
C ASP A 41 10.86 10.44 -3.91
N ASN A 42 11.62 11.27 -4.62
CA ASN A 42 12.99 11.65 -4.28
C ASN A 42 13.94 10.45 -4.04
N ILE A 43 13.84 9.44 -4.90
CA ILE A 43 14.70 8.25 -4.88
C ILE A 43 15.84 8.46 -5.88
N GLU A 44 17.08 8.38 -5.40
CA GLU A 44 18.25 8.50 -6.28
C GLU A 44 18.36 7.29 -7.22
N CYS A 45 18.45 7.56 -8.51
CA CYS A 45 18.65 6.56 -9.55
C CYS A 45 19.87 6.90 -10.41
N ILE A 46 20.67 5.89 -10.73
CA ILE A 46 21.78 6.03 -11.68
C ILE A 46 21.32 5.54 -13.04
N TRP A 47 21.23 6.46 -14.00
CA TRP A 47 20.91 6.15 -15.39
C TRP A 47 21.98 6.71 -16.33
N ASN A 48 22.52 5.85 -17.20
CA ASN A 48 23.64 6.19 -18.10
C ASN A 48 24.82 6.87 -17.37
N GLY A 49 25.19 6.35 -16.19
CA GLY A 49 26.32 6.82 -15.40
C GLY A 49 26.12 8.17 -14.69
N ARG A 50 24.88 8.68 -14.65
CA ARG A 50 24.53 9.93 -13.98
C ARG A 50 23.42 9.70 -12.95
N SER A 51 23.50 10.42 -11.85
CA SER A 51 22.48 10.42 -10.80
C SER A 51 21.34 11.37 -11.16
N PHE A 52 20.10 10.91 -10.96
CA PHE A 52 18.89 11.70 -11.06
C PHE A 52 17.88 11.28 -9.99
N PRO A 53 17.13 12.21 -9.39
CA PRO A 53 16.00 11.86 -8.55
C PRO A 53 14.86 11.33 -9.43
N LEU A 54 14.26 10.22 -9.01
CA LEU A 54 13.04 9.63 -9.57
C LEU A 54 11.98 9.51 -8.49
N GLY A 55 10.73 9.46 -8.93
CA GLY A 55 9.56 9.20 -8.10
C GLY A 55 8.53 8.36 -8.83
N GLY A 56 7.29 8.46 -8.39
CA GLY A 56 6.16 7.66 -8.84
C GLY A 56 6.08 6.29 -8.17
N THR A 57 4.90 5.69 -8.29
CA THR A 57 4.62 4.34 -7.79
C THR A 57 5.45 3.26 -8.49
N SER A 58 6.03 3.56 -9.66
CA SER A 58 7.03 2.72 -10.32
C SER A 58 8.30 2.53 -9.48
N ALA A 59 8.65 3.49 -8.62
CA ALA A 59 9.75 3.34 -7.67
C ALA A 59 9.29 2.64 -6.38
N SER A 60 8.05 2.88 -5.94
CA SER A 60 7.44 2.19 -4.79
C SER A 60 7.30 0.68 -4.99
N GLY A 61 6.91 0.24 -6.18
CA GLY A 61 6.72 -1.17 -6.54
C GLY A 61 7.94 -2.08 -6.28
N PRO A 62 9.14 -1.77 -6.81
CA PRO A 62 10.34 -2.56 -6.54
C PRO A 62 10.80 -2.47 -5.08
N ILE A 63 10.58 -1.34 -4.38
CA ILE A 63 10.86 -1.25 -2.94
C ILE A 63 9.98 -2.24 -2.17
N ALA A 64 8.68 -2.26 -2.46
CA ALA A 64 7.73 -3.21 -1.88
C ALA A 64 8.11 -4.67 -2.19
N ALA A 65 8.49 -4.97 -3.43
CA ALA A 65 8.97 -6.30 -3.82
C ALA A 65 10.22 -6.73 -3.04
N GLY A 66 11.17 -5.81 -2.83
CA GLY A 66 12.37 -6.06 -2.03
C GLY A 66 12.05 -6.40 -0.58
N LEU A 67 11.13 -5.66 0.05
CA LEU A 67 10.66 -5.96 1.41
C LEU A 67 10.05 -7.38 1.50
N VAL A 68 9.19 -7.74 0.55
CA VAL A 68 8.57 -9.08 0.51
C VAL A 68 9.61 -10.17 0.27
N ALA A 69 10.63 -9.91 -0.54
CA ALA A 69 11.74 -10.84 -0.75
C ALA A 69 12.53 -11.09 0.54
N LEU A 70 12.84 -10.05 1.31
CA LEU A 70 13.50 -10.17 2.62
C LEU A 70 12.65 -10.94 3.63
N ILE A 71 11.33 -10.70 3.65
CA ILE A 71 10.40 -11.47 4.49
C ILE A 71 10.41 -12.94 4.09
N ASN A 72 10.40 -13.24 2.79
CA ASN A 72 10.46 -14.62 2.30
C ASN A 72 11.79 -15.29 2.65
N ASP A 73 12.92 -14.59 2.53
CA ASP A 73 14.23 -15.10 2.92
C ASP A 73 14.25 -15.50 4.40
N ALA A 74 13.80 -14.61 5.29
CA ALA A 74 13.70 -14.90 6.72
C ALA A 74 12.80 -16.11 7.02
N ARG A 75 11.66 -16.23 6.32
CA ARG A 75 10.73 -17.37 6.45
C ARG A 75 11.35 -18.67 5.98
N LEU A 76 12.00 -18.67 4.82
CA LEU A 76 12.66 -19.85 4.26
C LEU A 76 13.80 -20.34 5.16
N ASN A 77 14.59 -19.41 5.72
CA ASN A 77 15.63 -19.71 6.70
C ASN A 77 15.06 -20.31 8.01
N ALA A 78 13.81 -20.00 8.35
CA ALA A 78 13.07 -20.61 9.45
C ALA A 78 12.30 -21.89 9.07
N GLY A 79 12.48 -22.43 7.85
CA GLY A 79 11.77 -23.62 7.37
C GLY A 79 10.29 -23.39 7.06
N MET A 80 9.85 -22.14 6.94
CA MET A 80 8.47 -21.75 6.64
C MET A 80 8.28 -21.52 5.13
N PRO A 81 7.08 -21.76 4.58
CA PRO A 81 6.78 -21.44 3.19
C PRO A 81 6.79 -19.92 2.94
N PRO A 82 7.02 -19.46 1.69
CA PRO A 82 6.95 -18.05 1.33
C PRO A 82 5.55 -17.46 1.56
N VAL A 83 5.44 -16.13 1.51
CA VAL A 83 4.21 -15.45 1.88
C VAL A 83 3.05 -15.70 0.91
N GLY A 84 3.34 -15.95 -0.37
CA GLY A 84 2.33 -16.19 -1.40
C GLY A 84 1.45 -14.97 -1.64
N HIS A 85 0.14 -15.19 -1.83
CA HIS A 85 -0.84 -14.12 -1.97
C HIS A 85 -0.91 -13.28 -0.69
N LEU A 86 -0.34 -12.07 -0.76
CA LEU A 86 -0.03 -11.25 0.41
C LEU A 86 -1.25 -10.50 0.96
N ASN A 87 -2.20 -10.09 0.11
CA ASN A 87 -3.30 -9.20 0.51
C ASN A 87 -4.08 -9.71 1.74
N PRO A 88 -4.57 -10.95 1.82
CA PRO A 88 -5.27 -11.41 3.02
C PRO A 88 -4.44 -11.29 4.31
N ARG A 89 -3.11 -11.45 4.23
CA ARG A 89 -2.22 -11.32 5.39
C ARG A 89 -1.99 -9.87 5.79
N LEU A 90 -1.91 -8.93 4.84
CA LEU A 90 -1.75 -7.51 5.15
C LEU A 90 -2.90 -7.01 6.02
N TYR A 91 -4.13 -7.32 5.63
CA TYR A 91 -5.32 -6.89 6.35
C TYR A 91 -5.44 -7.59 7.71
N GLN A 92 -5.06 -8.87 7.80
CA GLN A 92 -4.97 -9.56 9.10
C GLN A 92 -3.92 -8.94 10.03
N TRP A 93 -2.76 -8.54 9.51
CA TRP A 93 -1.74 -7.87 10.32
C TRP A 93 -2.19 -6.49 10.78
N ALA A 94 -2.85 -5.73 9.90
CA ALA A 94 -3.44 -4.44 10.23
C ALA A 94 -4.49 -4.55 11.36
N GLU A 95 -5.34 -5.59 11.34
CA GLU A 95 -6.33 -5.86 12.38
C GLU A 95 -5.69 -6.30 13.71
N GLN A 96 -4.56 -7.00 13.67
CA GLN A 96 -3.88 -7.51 14.87
C GLN A 96 -3.06 -6.43 15.59
N ASP A 97 -2.21 -5.73 14.85
CA ASP A 97 -1.36 -4.65 15.38
C ASP A 97 -0.87 -3.79 14.21
N PHE A 98 -1.64 -2.74 13.89
CA PHE A 98 -1.29 -1.83 12.81
C PHE A 98 0.07 -1.16 13.07
N GLY A 99 0.34 -0.69 14.28
CA GLY A 99 1.53 0.09 14.60
C GLY A 99 2.83 -0.71 14.60
N ALA A 100 2.75 -2.03 14.84
CA ALA A 100 3.91 -2.91 14.68
C ALA A 100 4.20 -3.28 13.22
N ALA A 101 3.19 -3.29 12.36
CA ALA A 101 3.31 -3.77 10.98
C ALA A 101 3.45 -2.63 9.95
N PHE A 102 2.84 -1.48 10.20
CA PHE A 102 2.69 -0.39 9.25
C PHE A 102 2.93 0.97 9.91
N ASN A 103 3.37 1.92 9.08
CA ASN A 103 3.32 3.32 9.41
C ASN A 103 2.05 3.93 8.81
N ASP A 104 1.16 4.46 9.66
CA ASP A 104 -0.10 5.04 9.21
C ASP A 104 0.10 6.39 8.54
N ILE A 105 -0.51 6.59 7.37
CA ILE A 105 -0.43 7.84 6.60
C ILE A 105 -1.81 8.49 6.65
N THR A 106 -1.94 9.53 7.48
CA THR A 106 -3.22 10.18 7.81
C THR A 106 -3.39 11.56 7.21
N GLU A 107 -2.36 12.10 6.56
CA GLU A 107 -2.35 13.43 5.94
C GLU A 107 -1.99 13.34 4.45
N GLY A 108 -2.77 14.02 3.61
CA GLY A 108 -2.56 14.12 2.16
C GLY A 108 -3.77 13.71 1.33
N ALA A 109 -3.72 14.01 0.03
CA ALA A 109 -4.70 13.61 -0.99
C ALA A 109 -3.98 13.29 -2.32
N ASN A 110 -4.60 12.48 -3.18
CA ASN A 110 -4.04 12.04 -4.46
C ASN A 110 -4.65 12.76 -5.68
N ASN A 111 -4.99 14.03 -5.51
CA ASN A 111 -5.67 14.92 -6.46
C ASN A 111 -4.70 15.75 -7.34
N ASP A 112 -3.45 15.30 -7.54
CA ASP A 112 -2.43 16.05 -8.28
C ASP A 112 -2.17 17.49 -7.77
N GLY A 113 -2.51 17.76 -6.50
CA GLY A 113 -2.36 19.08 -5.88
C GLY A 113 -3.53 20.05 -6.07
N ASP A 114 -4.63 19.62 -6.70
CA ASP A 114 -5.83 20.45 -6.89
C ASP A 114 -6.67 20.51 -5.61
N VAL A 115 -6.60 21.66 -4.91
CA VAL A 115 -7.44 21.98 -3.73
C VAL A 115 -8.92 22.12 -4.05
#